data_AF-A0A537FA62-F1
#
_entry.id   AF-A0A537FA62-F1
#
_cell.length_a   1.000
_cell.length_b   1.000
_cell.length_c   1.000
_cell.angle_alpha   90.00
_cell.angle_beta   90.00
_cell.angle_gamma   90.00
#
_symmetry.space_group_name_H-M   'P 1'
#
loop_
_entity.id
_entity.type
_entity.pdbx_description
1 polymer ?
#
loop_
_entity_poly.entity_id
_entity_poly.type
_entity_poly.pdbx_seq_one_letter_code
_entity_poly.pdbx_strand_id
1 'polypeptide(L)'
;MNLSRLIFRSWYYFRIGYGTYVAFPLGFASTMIIIYALAVVGVPVIHNIFPHLYEFGIVGILIIVPISIYAGLYHIKRTGAYSAEASVLTESNPYVYRAIPGKEREVILPLMILTARGLAKVMEQQHSLSLEEQREFESVLAKANSLLEGSSVGLPKDKSKS
;
A
#
# COMPACT_ATOMS: atom_id res chain seq x y z
N MET A 1 -14.69 -16.23 17.10
CA MET A 1 -14.38 -15.18 16.10
C MET A 1 -14.19 -13.86 16.85
N ASN A 2 -13.08 -13.14 16.65
CA ASN A 2 -12.82 -11.90 17.41
C ASN A 2 -13.70 -10.77 16.87
N LEU A 3 -14.70 -10.34 17.66
CA LEU A 3 -15.69 -9.32 17.27
C LEU A 3 -15.03 -7.98 16.90
N SER A 4 -14.01 -7.57 17.66
CA SER A 4 -13.24 -6.35 17.38
C SER A 4 -12.57 -6.43 16.01
N ARG A 5 -11.93 -7.57 15.69
CA ARG A 5 -11.32 -7.79 14.37
C ARG A 5 -12.35 -7.72 13.23
N LEU A 6 -13.56 -8.26 13.44
CA LEU A 6 -14.63 -8.17 12.46
C LEU A 6 -15.07 -6.73 12.23
N ILE A 7 -15.33 -5.98 13.31
CA ILE A 7 -15.75 -4.57 13.25
C ILE A 7 -14.71 -3.73 12.50
N PHE A 8 -13.43 -3.84 12.84
CA PHE A 8 -12.39 -3.04 12.18
C PHE A 8 -12.22 -3.40 10.70
N ARG A 9 -12.35 -4.68 10.32
CA ARG A 9 -12.32 -5.09 8.92
C ARG A 9 -13.54 -4.58 8.15
N SER A 10 -14.73 -4.71 8.72
CA SER A 10 -15.96 -4.19 8.12
C SER A 10 -15.90 -2.67 7.94
N TRP A 11 -15.40 -1.95 8.94
CA TRP A 11 -15.19 -0.50 8.84
C TRP A 11 -14.19 -0.13 7.74
N TYR A 12 -13.09 -0.88 7.62
CA TYR A 12 -12.15 -0.70 6.53
C TYR A 12 -12.81 -0.92 5.16
N TYR A 13 -13.56 -2.01 4.98
CA TYR A 13 -14.27 -2.30 3.74
C TYR A 13 -15.31 -1.22 3.41
N PHE A 14 -16.05 -0.75 4.42
CA PHE A 14 -17.00 0.34 4.26
C PHE A 14 -16.30 1.62 3.79
N ARG A 15 -15.22 2.06 4.42
CA ARG A 15 -14.51 3.29 4.03
C ARG A 15 -13.99 3.23 2.59
N ILE A 16 -13.42 2.09 2.19
CA ILE A 16 -12.93 1.91 0.82
C ILE A 16 -14.10 1.87 -0.17
N GLY A 17 -15.14 1.11 0.14
CA GLY A 17 -16.30 0.94 -0.73
C GLY A 17 -17.09 2.23 -0.90
N TYR A 18 -17.45 2.87 0.21
CA TYR A 18 -18.14 4.15 0.23
C TYR A 18 -17.29 5.24 -0.41
N GLY A 19 -16.02 5.38 -0.02
CA GLY A 19 -15.13 6.41 -0.56
C GLY A 19 -14.96 6.33 -2.08
N THR A 20 -14.65 5.13 -2.58
CA THR A 20 -14.28 4.93 -4.00
C THR A 20 -15.50 4.86 -4.91
N TYR A 21 -16.55 4.16 -4.50
CA TYR A 21 -17.67 3.83 -5.39
C TYR A 21 -18.94 4.65 -5.14
N VAL A 22 -19.04 5.36 -4.01
CA VAL A 22 -20.22 6.17 -3.67
C VAL A 22 -19.86 7.65 -3.56
N ALA A 23 -18.99 8.00 -2.62
CA ALA A 23 -18.63 9.38 -2.32
C ALA A 23 -17.91 10.06 -3.50
N PHE A 24 -16.98 9.38 -4.16
CA PHE A 24 -16.27 9.95 -5.30
C PHE A 24 -17.21 10.28 -6.49
N PRO A 25 -18.01 9.34 -7.04
CA PRO A 25 -18.95 9.67 -8.13
C PRO A 25 -20.00 10.69 -7.72
N LEU A 26 -20.54 10.59 -6.49
CA LEU A 26 -21.54 11.52 -5.99
C LEU A 26 -20.98 12.93 -5.81
N GLY A 27 -19.78 13.05 -5.25
CA GLY A 27 -19.06 14.31 -5.09
C GLY A 27 -18.72 14.93 -6.44
N PHE A 28 -18.28 14.14 -7.41
CA PHE A 28 -18.02 14.61 -8.76
C PHE A 28 -19.29 15.11 -9.46
N ALA A 29 -20.37 14.31 -9.44
CA ALA A 29 -21.64 14.68 -10.07
C ALA A 29 -22.26 15.92 -9.42
N SER A 30 -22.30 15.98 -8.09
CA SER A 30 -22.82 17.15 -7.36
C SER A 30 -21.99 18.41 -7.65
N THR A 31 -20.67 18.31 -7.69
CA THR A 31 -19.79 19.44 -8.06
C THR A 31 -20.06 19.91 -9.48
N MET A 32 -20.24 19.00 -10.44
CA MET A 32 -20.61 19.35 -11.82
C MET A 32 -21.97 20.06 -11.89
N ILE A 33 -22.97 19.58 -11.15
CA ILE A 33 -24.29 20.22 -11.07
C ILE A 33 -24.17 21.63 -10.49
N ILE A 34 -23.43 21.81 -9.39
CA ILE A 34 -23.24 23.11 -8.73
C ILE A 34 -22.51 24.08 -9.66
N ILE A 35 -21.42 23.66 -10.29
CA ILE A 35 -20.66 24.50 -11.22
C ILE A 35 -21.54 24.88 -12.41
N TYR A 36 -22.30 23.94 -12.97
CA TYR A 36 -23.21 24.24 -14.07
C TYR A 36 -24.28 25.27 -13.67
N ALA A 37 -24.95 25.04 -12.53
CA ALA A 37 -25.99 25.93 -12.04
C ALA A 37 -25.47 27.35 -11.75
N LEU A 38 -24.28 27.49 -11.17
CA LEU A 38 -23.75 28.77 -10.73
C LEU A 38 -22.93 29.50 -11.81
N ALA A 39 -22.11 28.78 -12.56
CA ALA A 39 -21.13 29.37 -13.47
C ALA A 39 -21.51 29.27 -14.96
N VAL A 40 -22.46 28.39 -15.33
CA VAL A 40 -22.92 28.26 -16.73
C VAL A 40 -24.25 28.97 -16.92
N VAL A 41 -25.30 28.58 -16.18
CA VAL A 41 -26.66 29.11 -16.37
C VAL A 41 -26.72 30.63 -16.19
N GLY A 42 -25.95 31.19 -15.24
CA GLY A 42 -25.91 32.63 -14.97
C GLY A 42 -25.13 33.47 -15.97
N VAL A 43 -24.41 32.85 -16.92
CA VAL A 43 -23.53 33.55 -17.88
C VAL A 43 -23.98 33.25 -19.31
N PRO A 44 -24.74 34.17 -19.96
CA PRO A 44 -25.37 33.90 -21.26
C PRO A 44 -24.42 33.40 -22.35
N VAL A 45 -23.20 33.95 -22.41
CA VAL A 45 -22.18 33.54 -23.39
C VAL A 45 -21.80 32.08 -23.23
N ILE A 46 -21.65 31.59 -21.99
CA ILE A 46 -21.25 30.21 -21.70
C ILE A 46 -22.46 29.28 -21.83
N HIS A 47 -23.63 29.71 -21.35
CA HIS A 47 -24.87 28.94 -21.48
C HIS A 47 -25.27 28.68 -22.94
N ASN A 48 -25.01 29.62 -23.84
CA ASN A 48 -25.26 29.42 -25.27
C ASN A 48 -24.38 28.32 -25.88
N ILE A 49 -23.19 28.07 -25.30
CA ILE A 49 -22.28 26.99 -25.74
C ILE A 49 -22.68 25.66 -25.08
N PHE A 50 -23.17 25.71 -23.84
CA PHE A 50 -23.63 24.54 -23.09
C PHE A 50 -25.06 24.76 -22.53
N PRO A 51 -26.10 24.62 -23.37
CA PRO A 51 -27.49 24.81 -22.93
C PRO A 51 -27.98 23.73 -21.96
N HIS A 52 -27.29 22.58 -21.93
CA HIS A 52 -27.66 21.44 -21.09
C HIS A 52 -26.50 20.93 -20.24
N LEU A 53 -26.85 20.42 -19.05
CA LEU A 53 -25.89 19.86 -18.09
C LEU A 53 -25.07 18.72 -18.68
N TYR A 54 -25.67 17.86 -19.50
CA TYR A 54 -24.98 16.68 -20.04
C TYR A 54 -23.89 17.07 -21.04
N GLU A 55 -24.09 18.12 -21.85
CA GLU A 55 -23.09 18.62 -22.80
C GLU A 55 -21.89 19.21 -22.07
N PHE A 56 -22.16 20.05 -21.05
CA PHE A 56 -21.13 20.57 -20.16
C PHE A 56 -20.37 19.44 -19.44
N GLY A 57 -21.10 18.45 -18.92
CA GLY A 57 -20.53 17.31 -18.20
C GLY A 57 -19.61 16.45 -19.07
N ILE A 58 -20.01 16.14 -20.29
CA ILE A 58 -19.19 15.35 -21.22
C ILE A 58 -17.87 16.06 -21.53
N VAL A 59 -17.92 17.35 -21.88
CA VAL A 59 -16.70 18.13 -22.15
C VAL A 59 -15.84 18.28 -20.89
N GLY A 60 -16.48 18.53 -19.74
CA GLY A 60 -15.80 18.60 -18.45
C GLY A 60 -15.05 17.32 -18.10
N ILE A 61 -15.67 16.15 -18.29
CA ILE A 61 -15.04 14.84 -18.07
C ILE A 61 -13.83 14.66 -19.00
N LEU A 62 -13.97 14.98 -20.28
CA LEU A 62 -12.89 14.86 -21.27
C LEU A 62 -11.66 15.72 -20.93
N ILE A 63 -11.83 16.80 -20.15
CA ILE A 63 -10.73 17.68 -19.73
C ILE A 63 -10.21 17.28 -18.34
N ILE A 64 -11.10 17.11 -17.36
CA ILE A 64 -10.74 16.86 -15.95
C ILE A 64 -10.05 15.50 -15.81
N VAL A 65 -10.50 14.47 -16.53
CA VAL A 65 -9.91 13.13 -16.42
C VAL A 65 -8.44 13.12 -16.85
N PRO A 66 -8.06 13.60 -18.05
CA PRO A 66 -6.64 13.70 -18.42
C PRO A 66 -5.80 14.53 -17.45
N ILE A 67 -6.29 15.71 -17.03
CA ILE A 67 -5.58 16.57 -16.07
C ILE A 67 -5.32 15.82 -14.77
N SER A 68 -6.33 15.12 -14.25
CA SER A 68 -6.22 14.34 -13.00
C SER A 68 -5.21 13.19 -13.14
N ILE A 69 -5.20 12.51 -14.30
CA ILE A 69 -4.21 11.47 -14.61
C ILE A 69 -2.80 12.07 -14.61
N TYR A 70 -2.58 13.19 -15.30
CA TYR A 70 -1.26 13.83 -15.35
C TYR A 70 -0.80 14.35 -13.98
N ALA A 71 -1.71 14.95 -13.20
CA ALA A 71 -1.41 15.38 -11.84
C ALA A 71 -1.00 14.19 -10.96
N GLY A 72 -1.73 13.08 -11.03
CA GLY A 72 -1.39 11.84 -10.32
C GLY A 72 -0.04 11.26 -10.75
N LEU A 73 0.23 11.20 -12.06
CA LEU A 73 1.52 10.74 -12.58
C LEU A 73 2.69 11.63 -12.12
N TYR A 74 2.49 12.94 -12.10
CA TYR A 74 3.48 13.90 -11.64
C TYR A 74 3.75 13.72 -10.14
N HIS A 75 2.70 13.57 -9.34
CA HIS A 75 2.80 13.32 -7.90
C HIS A 75 3.66 12.08 -7.62
N ILE A 76 3.35 10.95 -8.25
CA ILE A 76 4.06 9.67 -8.05
C ILE A 76 5.52 9.76 -8.51
N LYS A 77 5.80 10.38 -9.67
CA LYS A 77 7.14 10.32 -10.28
C LYS A 77 8.10 11.42 -9.84
N ARG A 78 7.62 12.56 -9.36
CA ARG A 78 8.43 13.80 -9.29
C ARG A 78 8.30 14.57 -7.98
N THR A 79 7.60 14.06 -6.98
CA THR A 79 7.41 14.79 -5.72
C THR A 79 8.06 14.07 -4.53
N GLY A 80 8.71 14.85 -3.66
CA GLY A 80 9.16 14.36 -2.35
C GLY A 80 8.00 13.91 -1.45
N ALA A 81 6.78 14.38 -1.73
CA ALA A 81 5.58 13.94 -1.03
C ALA A 81 5.33 12.44 -1.20
N TYR A 82 5.43 11.90 -2.42
CA TYR A 82 5.28 10.46 -2.64
C TYR A 82 6.32 9.63 -1.89
N SER A 83 7.57 10.11 -1.82
CA SER A 83 8.62 9.45 -1.03
C SER A 83 8.27 9.38 0.46
N ALA A 84 7.74 10.47 1.04
CA ALA A 84 7.32 10.50 2.43
C ALA A 84 6.15 9.54 2.68
N GLU A 85 5.14 9.53 1.80
CA GLU A 85 4.01 8.61 1.88
C GLU A 85 4.46 7.14 1.81
N ALA A 86 5.36 6.81 0.89
CA ALA A 86 5.91 5.46 0.75
C ALA A 86 6.68 5.01 2.00
N SER A 87 7.44 5.91 2.63
CA SER A 87 8.12 5.63 3.91
C SER A 87 7.11 5.30 5.00
N VAL A 88 6.10 6.15 5.19
CA VAL A 88 5.06 5.96 6.21
C VAL A 88 4.29 4.65 5.99
N LEU A 89 3.91 4.34 4.75
CA LEU A 89 3.23 3.09 4.43
C LEU A 89 4.12 1.88 4.74
N THR A 90 5.40 1.95 4.40
CA THR A 90 6.37 0.87 4.68
C THR A 90 6.55 0.68 6.19
N GLU A 91 6.80 1.75 6.93
CA GLU A 91 6.99 1.71 8.40
C GLU A 91 5.74 1.23 9.15
N SER A 92 4.55 1.60 8.66
CA SER A 92 3.27 1.20 9.24
C SER A 92 2.90 -0.25 8.91
N ASN A 93 3.51 -0.85 7.89
CA ASN A 93 3.19 -2.21 7.47
C ASN A 93 3.88 -3.24 8.41
N PRO A 94 3.12 -3.99 9.22
CA PRO A 94 3.70 -4.93 10.17
C PRO A 94 4.49 -6.07 9.49
N TYR A 95 4.20 -6.36 8.22
CA TYR A 95 4.84 -7.42 7.45
C TYR A 95 6.18 -7.02 6.83
N VAL A 96 6.63 -5.77 7.01
CA VAL A 96 8.02 -5.40 6.72
C VAL A 96 8.97 -6.02 7.74
N TYR A 97 8.49 -6.25 8.97
CA TYR A 97 9.28 -6.78 10.07
C TYR A 97 8.90 -8.21 10.47
N ARG A 98 7.85 -8.78 9.90
CA ARG A 98 7.31 -10.12 10.22
C ARG A 98 7.08 -10.92 8.95
N ALA A 99 7.25 -12.24 9.01
CA ALA A 99 6.91 -13.12 7.89
C ALA A 99 5.42 -12.99 7.52
N ILE A 100 5.13 -12.88 6.23
CA ILE A 100 3.76 -12.80 5.72
C ILE A 100 3.07 -14.17 5.96
N PRO A 101 1.88 -14.21 6.60
CA PRO A 101 1.11 -15.44 6.77
C PRO A 101 0.74 -16.08 5.43
N GLY A 102 0.61 -17.41 5.41
CA GLY A 102 0.33 -18.18 4.19
C GLY A 102 1.61 -18.66 3.53
N LYS A 103 1.67 -18.68 2.20
CA LYS A 103 2.75 -19.36 1.45
C LYS A 103 4.16 -18.95 1.85
N GLU A 104 4.36 -17.70 2.26
CA GLU A 104 5.67 -17.22 2.66
C GLU A 104 6.14 -17.90 3.95
N ARG A 105 5.35 -17.80 5.01
CA ARG A 105 5.65 -18.44 6.30
C ARG A 105 5.54 -19.96 6.28
N GLU A 106 4.59 -20.52 5.54
CA GLU A 106 4.30 -21.96 5.55
C GLU A 106 5.19 -22.75 4.60
N VAL A 107 5.76 -22.13 3.55
CA VAL A 107 6.48 -22.85 2.49
C VAL A 107 7.79 -22.18 2.12
N ILE A 108 7.78 -20.89 1.75
CA ILE A 108 8.97 -20.24 1.17
C ILE A 108 10.09 -20.09 2.21
N LEU A 109 9.78 -19.51 3.37
CA LEU A 109 10.77 -19.28 4.42
C LEU A 109 11.31 -20.61 5.01
N PRO A 110 10.48 -21.63 5.32
CA PRO A 110 10.97 -22.95 5.70
C PRO A 110 11.85 -23.60 4.63
N LEU A 111 11.46 -23.51 3.35
CA LEU A 111 12.26 -24.05 2.26
C LEU A 111 13.63 -23.36 2.17
N MET A 112 13.67 -22.03 2.27
CA MET A 112 14.93 -21.27 2.31
C MET A 112 15.82 -21.69 3.48
N ILE A 113 15.25 -21.88 4.67
CA ILE A 113 16.00 -22.36 5.85
C ILE A 113 16.55 -23.77 5.63
N LEU A 114 15.75 -24.68 5.07
CA LEU A 114 16.17 -26.05 4.77
C LEU A 114 17.28 -26.08 3.72
N THR A 115 17.14 -25.29 2.64
CA THR A 115 18.18 -25.15 1.61
C THR A 115 19.46 -24.57 2.20
N ALA A 116 19.36 -23.52 3.01
CA ALA A 116 20.50 -22.90 3.69
C ALA A 116 21.24 -23.91 4.60
N ARG A 117 20.51 -24.68 5.42
CA ARG A 117 21.09 -25.74 6.27
C ARG A 117 21.73 -26.86 5.46
N GLY A 118 21.10 -27.26 4.35
CA GLY A 118 21.64 -28.26 3.45
C GLY A 118 22.99 -27.83 2.85
N LEU A 119 23.08 -26.58 2.38
CA LEU A 119 24.32 -26.00 1.86
C LEU A 119 25.40 -25.90 2.94
N ALA A 120 25.06 -25.40 4.13
CA ALA A 120 26.01 -25.30 5.24
C ALA A 120 26.62 -26.67 5.58
N LYS A 121 25.79 -27.73 5.63
CA LYS A 121 26.25 -29.09 5.88
C LYS A 121 27.26 -29.59 4.83
N VAL A 122 27.08 -29.23 3.56
CA VAL A 122 28.03 -29.58 2.49
C VAL A 122 29.34 -28.80 2.64
N MET A 123 29.26 -27.50 2.93
CA MET A 123 30.45 -26.66 3.09
C MET A 123 31.28 -27.02 4.33
N GLU A 124 30.62 -27.42 5.42
CA GLU A 124 31.29 -27.98 6.61
C GLU A 124 32.07 -29.25 6.27
N GLN A 125 31.48 -30.16 5.48
CA GLN A 125 32.15 -31.39 5.03
C GLN A 125 33.36 -31.11 4.12
N GLN A 126 33.32 -30.02 3.36
CA GLN A 126 34.40 -29.60 2.47
C GLN A 126 35.47 -28.75 3.20
N HIS A 127 35.33 -28.52 4.51
CA HIS A 127 36.17 -27.64 5.31
C HIS A 127 36.32 -26.23 4.73
N SER A 128 35.28 -25.76 4.02
CA SER A 128 35.32 -24.52 3.24
C SER A 128 34.72 -23.31 3.96
N LEU A 129 34.25 -23.47 5.21
CA LEU A 129 33.68 -22.40 6.02
C LEU A 129 34.65 -21.96 7.12
N SER A 130 34.95 -20.67 7.15
CA SER A 130 35.60 -20.04 8.30
C SER A 130 34.68 -20.00 9.52
N LEU A 131 35.27 -19.85 10.71
CA LEU A 131 34.51 -19.68 11.95
C LEU A 131 33.63 -18.42 11.96
N GLU A 132 34.03 -17.38 11.22
CA GLU A 132 33.27 -16.15 11.10
C GLU A 132 32.00 -16.36 10.26
N GLU A 133 32.14 -17.00 9.10
CA GLU A 133 31.00 -17.34 8.22
C GLU A 133 30.01 -18.27 8.93
N GLN A 134 30.47 -19.24 9.71
CA GLN A 134 29.60 -20.10 10.52
C GLN A 134 28.80 -19.28 11.54
N ARG A 135 29.42 -18.31 12.21
CA ARG A 135 28.74 -17.46 13.20
C ARG A 135 27.70 -16.55 12.54
N GLU A 136 28.04 -15.94 11.41
CA GLU A 136 27.11 -15.10 10.66
C GLU A 136 25.90 -15.93 10.20
N PHE A 137 26.15 -17.11 9.65
CA PHE A 137 25.13 -18.04 9.20
C PHE A 137 24.14 -18.41 10.32
N GLU A 138 24.65 -18.83 11.49
CA GLU A 138 23.82 -19.16 12.65
C GLU A 138 23.02 -17.93 13.15
N SER A 139 23.61 -16.74 13.11
CA SER A 139 22.92 -15.49 13.48
C SER A 139 21.72 -15.21 12.56
N VAL A 140 21.88 -15.40 11.25
CA VAL A 140 20.81 -15.20 10.27
C VAL A 140 19.73 -16.27 10.41
N LEU A 141 20.12 -17.54 10.58
CA LEU A 141 19.15 -18.63 10.82
C LEU A 141 18.33 -18.41 12.09
N ALA A 142 18.94 -17.92 13.17
CA ALA A 142 18.21 -17.59 14.40
C ALA A 142 17.12 -16.53 14.14
N LYS A 143 17.43 -15.48 13.36
CA LYS A 143 16.45 -14.47 12.95
C LYS A 143 15.35 -15.06 12.06
N ALA A 144 15.70 -15.91 11.10
CA ALA A 144 14.74 -16.57 10.21
C ALA A 144 13.77 -17.50 10.98
N ASN A 145 14.27 -18.26 11.95
CA ASN A 145 13.42 -19.08 12.83
C ASN A 145 12.49 -18.21 13.69
N SER A 146 12.97 -17.09 14.22
CA SER A 146 12.14 -16.15 14.97
C SER A 146 10.98 -15.59 14.13
N LEU A 147 11.22 -15.33 12.84
CA LEU A 147 10.16 -14.94 11.89
C LEU A 147 9.12 -16.06 11.66
N LEU A 148 9.55 -17.33 11.61
CA LEU A 148 8.66 -18.49 11.52
C LEU A 148 7.80 -18.69 12.78
N GLU A 149 8.30 -18.30 13.95
CA GLU A 149 7.55 -18.26 15.21
C GLU A 149 6.60 -17.06 15.28
N GLY A 150 6.79 -16.06 14.41
CA GLY A 150 5.92 -14.91 14.25
C GLY A 150 6.35 -13.69 15.04
N SER A 151 7.56 -13.72 15.55
CA SER A 151 8.24 -12.55 16.08
C SER A 151 8.57 -11.55 14.96
N SER A 152 8.93 -10.34 15.35
CA SER A 152 9.44 -9.32 14.44
C SER A 152 10.98 -9.25 14.48
N VAL A 153 11.60 -8.89 13.35
CA VAL A 153 13.04 -8.59 13.25
C VAL A 153 13.21 -7.16 12.73
N GLY A 154 14.22 -6.42 13.21
CA GLY A 154 14.54 -5.07 12.72
C GLY A 154 13.68 -3.93 13.27
N LEU A 155 12.71 -4.21 14.16
CA LEU A 155 12.09 -3.17 14.97
C LEU A 155 13.13 -2.64 15.99
N PRO A 156 13.24 -1.32 16.18
CA PRO A 156 13.94 -0.78 17.35
C PRO A 156 13.32 -1.40 18.61
N LYS A 157 14.15 -1.84 19.56
CA LYS A 157 13.72 -2.28 20.90
C LYS A 157 13.18 -1.11 21.74
N ASP A 158 12.33 -0.23 21.22
CA ASP A 158 11.46 0.63 22.05
C ASP A 158 10.43 1.36 21.18
N LYS A 159 9.16 0.94 21.27
CA LYS A 159 7.98 1.76 20.96
C LYS A 159 6.84 1.44 21.93
N SER A 160 7.17 1.04 23.17
CA SER A 160 6.18 1.04 24.27
C SER A 160 6.14 2.38 25.00
N LYS A 161 6.93 3.37 24.56
CA LYS A 161 6.92 4.74 25.06
C LYS A 161 6.82 5.75 23.90
N SER A 162 5.60 5.98 23.42
CA SER A 162 5.18 7.25 22.83
C SER A 162 3.66 7.33 22.82
#